data_AF-A0A7W5NIT6-F1
#
_entry.id   AF-A0A7W5NIT6-F1
#
_cell.length_a   1.000
_cell.length_b   1.000
_cell.length_c   1.000
_cell.angle_alpha   90.00
_cell.angle_beta   90.00
_cell.angle_gamma   90.00
#
_symmetry.space_group_name_H-M   'P 1'
#
loop_
_entity.id
_entity.type
_entity.pdbx_description
1 polymer ?
#
loop_
_entity_poly.entity_id
_entity_poly.type
_entity_poly.pdbx_seq_one_letter_code
_entity_poly.pdbx_strand_id
1 'polypeptide(L)'
;MLADCDAGNVVTAAQAGAQAGLRLLPVLLALVPLLYMVQELTVRLGIFTGRGFGELVRARYGPLCAGLAAAGLIVAVVGSLVTEFTGVAGVGEMFGVSRAVSLPLAVAALFGIVLTGSHRRVDRIAIAIGVFDLAFFAVAWSARP
;
A
#
# COMPACT_ATOMS: atom_id res chain seq x y z
N MET A 1 5.42 5.51 1.50
CA MET A 1 4.52 6.27 0.61
C MET A 1 3.96 5.43 -0.53
N LEU A 2 4.75 4.64 -1.28
CA LEU A 2 4.18 3.78 -2.34
C LEU A 2 3.13 2.75 -1.85
N ALA A 3 3.17 2.37 -0.57
CA ALA A 3 2.18 1.47 0.03
C ALA A 3 0.75 2.03 0.05
N ASP A 4 0.57 3.36 -0.02
CA ASP A 4 -0.77 3.97 -0.06
C ASP A 4 -1.41 3.88 -1.46
N CYS A 5 -0.69 3.34 -2.46
CA CYS A 5 -1.18 3.15 -3.83
C CYS A 5 -1.51 1.67 -4.12
N ASP A 6 -1.84 0.89 -3.08
CA ASP A 6 -2.19 -0.51 -3.24
C ASP A 6 -3.54 -0.71 -3.96
N ALA A 7 -3.76 -1.94 -4.43
CA ALA A 7 -4.97 -2.29 -5.18
C ALA A 7 -6.25 -2.03 -4.36
N GLY A 8 -6.19 -2.24 -3.04
CA GLY A 8 -7.29 -1.98 -2.11
C GLY A 8 -7.68 -0.50 -2.07
N ASN A 9 -6.70 0.40 -1.96
CA ASN A 9 -6.96 1.83 -1.94
C ASN A 9 -7.52 2.32 -3.29
N VAL A 10 -6.95 1.88 -4.41
CA VAL A 10 -7.41 2.25 -5.76
C VAL A 10 -8.85 1.82 -6.00
N VAL A 11 -9.20 0.56 -5.70
CA VAL A 11 -10.56 0.04 -5.90
C VAL A 11 -11.55 0.77 -5.01
N THR A 12 -11.20 1.02 -3.75
CA THR A 12 -12.06 1.73 -2.81
C THR A 12 -12.29 3.17 -3.26
N ALA A 13 -11.24 3.87 -3.70
CA ALA A 13 -11.34 5.22 -4.24
C ALA A 13 -12.20 5.28 -5.51
N ALA A 14 -12.05 4.31 -6.41
CA ALA A 14 -12.86 4.20 -7.63
C ALA A 14 -14.35 3.97 -7.31
N GLN A 15 -14.66 3.05 -6.39
CA GLN A 15 -16.02 2.78 -5.96
C GLN A 15 -16.65 3.97 -5.24
N ALA A 16 -15.91 4.60 -4.33
CA ALA A 16 -16.36 5.79 -3.62
C ALA A 16 -16.60 6.96 -4.59
N GLY A 17 -15.73 7.14 -5.58
CA GLY A 17 -15.92 8.13 -6.65
C GLY A 17 -17.13 7.83 -7.53
N ALA A 18 -17.38 6.56 -7.86
CA ALA A 18 -18.57 6.17 -8.63
C ALA A 18 -19.89 6.41 -7.85
N GLN A 19 -19.88 6.26 -6.53
CA GLN A 19 -21.06 6.43 -5.69
C GLN A 19 -21.29 7.88 -5.24
N ALA A 20 -20.24 8.58 -4.83
CA ALA A 20 -20.32 9.92 -4.23
C ALA A 20 -19.83 11.05 -5.15
N GLY A 21 -19.38 10.74 -6.37
CA GLY A 21 -18.74 11.69 -7.26
C GLY A 21 -17.50 12.32 -6.61
N LEU A 22 -17.27 13.61 -6.89
CA LEU A 22 -16.12 14.36 -6.36
C LEU A 22 -16.31 14.85 -4.92
N ARG A 23 -17.39 14.48 -4.22
CA ARG A 23 -17.71 15.02 -2.87
C ARG A 23 -16.70 14.61 -1.80
N LEU A 24 -16.04 13.46 -1.97
CA LEU A 24 -15.02 12.97 -1.05
C LEU A 24 -13.61 13.51 -1.35
N LEU A 25 -13.41 14.12 -2.52
CA LEU A 25 -12.10 14.63 -2.94
C LEU A 25 -11.51 15.67 -1.96
N PRO A 26 -12.27 16.64 -1.44
CA PRO A 26 -11.73 17.59 -0.45
C PRO A 26 -11.27 16.91 0.84
N VAL A 27 -11.98 15.86 1.27
CA VAL A 27 -11.62 15.09 2.48
C VAL A 27 -10.31 14.34 2.25
N LEU A 28 -10.15 13.71 1.09
CA LEU A 28 -8.91 13.03 0.71
C LEU A 28 -7.72 14.01 0.66
N LEU A 29 -7.91 15.19 0.05
CA LEU A 29 -6.88 16.23 0.00
C LEU A 29 -6.51 16.75 1.40
N ALA A 30 -7.48 16.91 2.30
CA ALA A 30 -7.23 17.31 3.68
C ALA A 30 -6.47 16.24 4.49
N LEU A 31 -6.57 14.96 4.11
CA LEU A 31 -5.89 13.86 4.78
C LEU A 31 -4.40 13.78 4.40
N VAL A 32 -4.01 14.25 3.21
CA VAL A 32 -2.61 14.25 2.73
C VAL A 32 -1.63 14.88 3.72
N PRO A 33 -1.80 16.13 4.21
CA PRO A 33 -0.86 16.74 5.14
C PRO A 33 -0.80 16.00 6.49
N LEU A 34 -1.92 15.43 6.93
CA LEU A 34 -1.98 14.65 8.18
C LEU A 34 -1.16 13.36 8.05
N LEU A 35 -1.35 12.62 6.95
CA LEU A 35 -0.59 11.40 6.67
C LEU A 35 0.90 11.70 6.51
N TYR A 36 1.24 12.78 5.80
CA TYR A 36 2.61 13.24 5.66
C TYR A 36 3.25 13.48 7.04
N MET A 37 2.58 14.22 7.92
CA MET A 37 3.09 14.52 9.27
C MET A 37 3.30 13.24 10.09
N VAL A 38 2.35 12.30 10.07
CA VAL A 38 2.48 11.02 10.78
C VAL A 38 3.67 10.22 10.26
N GLN A 39 3.87 10.15 8.94
CA GLN A 39 4.99 9.45 8.34
C GLN A 39 6.33 10.13 8.66
N GLU A 40 6.40 11.46 8.56
CA GLU A 40 7.59 12.24 8.91
C GLU A 40 8.00 12.01 10.37
N LEU A 41 7.06 12.12 11.31
CA LEU A 41 7.32 11.88 12.73
C LEU A 41 7.79 10.45 12.99
N THR A 42 7.20 9.47 12.31
CA THR A 42 7.59 8.06 12.44
C THR A 42 9.03 7.84 11.96
N VAL A 43 9.39 8.40 10.80
CA VAL A 43 10.75 8.33 10.25
C VAL A 43 11.74 9.05 11.17
N ARG A 44 11.41 10.27 11.60
CA ARG A 44 12.26 11.07 12.49
C ARG A 44 12.50 10.37 13.83
N LEU A 45 11.48 9.76 14.40
CA LEU A 45 11.56 8.99 15.63
C LEU A 45 12.45 7.74 15.43
N GLY A 46 12.30 7.04 14.31
CA GLY A 46 13.13 5.87 13.97
C GLY A 46 14.62 6.24 13.82
N ILE A 47 14.92 7.34 13.13
CA ILE A 47 16.31 7.82 12.96
C ILE A 47 16.90 8.27 14.30
N PHE A 48 16.15 9.03 15.10
CA PHE A 48 16.65 9.59 16.36
C PHE A 48 16.86 8.52 17.43
N THR A 49 15.96 7.54 17.53
CA THR A 49 16.03 6.50 18.57
C THR A 49 16.86 5.28 18.15
N GLY A 50 17.03 5.04 16.85
CA GLY A 50 17.66 3.83 16.33
C GLY A 50 16.86 2.55 16.59
N ARG A 51 15.59 2.67 17.00
CA ARG A 51 14.73 1.53 17.38
C ARG A 51 13.48 1.48 16.52
N GLY A 52 12.98 0.27 16.30
CA GLY A 52 11.70 0.06 15.60
C GLY A 52 10.50 0.54 16.43
N PHE A 53 9.40 0.88 15.74
CA PHE A 53 8.16 1.34 16.38
C PHE A 53 7.67 0.39 17.49
N GLY A 54 7.65 -0.92 17.22
CA GLY A 54 7.22 -1.93 18.21
C GLY A 54 8.09 -1.96 19.47
N GLU A 55 9.39 -1.71 19.35
CA GLU A 55 10.27 -1.62 20.52
C GLU A 55 10.01 -0.38 21.36
N LEU A 56 9.74 0.76 20.71
CA LEU A 56 9.41 2.01 21.38
C LEU A 56 8.07 1.90 22.12
N VAL A 57 7.07 1.29 21.48
CA VAL A 57 5.78 1.01 22.13
C VAL A 57 5.99 0.10 23.34
N ARG A 58 6.80 -0.96 23.20
CA ARG A 58 7.10 -1.87 24.32
C ARG A 58 7.82 -1.17 25.47
N ALA A 59 8.77 -0.29 25.15
CA ALA A 59 9.54 0.44 26.15
C ALA A 59 8.70 1.49 26.90
N ARG A 60 7.73 2.14 26.22
CA ARG A 60 6.93 3.22 26.79
C ARG A 60 5.62 2.76 27.42
N TYR A 61 4.94 1.80 26.80
CA TYR A 61 3.58 1.37 27.16
C TYR A 61 3.51 -0.09 27.63
N GLY A 62 4.66 -0.77 27.71
CA GLY A 62 4.76 -2.14 28.18
C GLY A 62 4.47 -3.21 27.12
N PRO A 63 4.64 -4.49 27.49
CA PRO A 63 4.55 -5.62 26.56
C PRO A 63 3.13 -5.87 26.03
N LEU A 64 2.09 -5.62 26.83
CA LEU A 64 0.70 -5.82 26.40
C LEU A 64 0.32 -4.87 25.26
N CYS A 65 0.60 -3.57 25.41
CA CYS A 65 0.32 -2.57 24.37
C CYS A 65 1.13 -2.83 23.10
N ALA A 66 2.39 -3.27 23.24
CA ALA A 66 3.20 -3.68 22.09
C ALA A 66 2.63 -4.91 21.38
N GLY A 67 2.13 -5.90 22.14
CA GLY A 67 1.44 -7.06 21.59
C GLY A 67 0.19 -6.69 20.81
N LEU A 68 -0.64 -5.77 21.34
CA LEU A 68 -1.82 -5.27 20.63
C LEU A 68 -1.45 -4.51 19.35
N ALA A 69 -0.44 -3.65 19.40
CA ALA A 69 0.05 -2.93 18.23
C ALA A 69 0.59 -3.89 17.15
N ALA A 70 1.35 -4.91 17.56
CA ALA A 70 1.85 -5.94 16.65
C ALA A 70 0.72 -6.77 16.03
N ALA A 71 -0.29 -7.16 16.82
CA ALA A 71 -1.46 -7.86 16.32
C ALA A 71 -2.24 -7.01 15.29
N GLY A 72 -2.46 -5.73 15.58
CA GLY A 72 -3.07 -4.79 14.64
C GLY A 72 -2.28 -4.66 13.34
N LEU A 73 -0.95 -4.58 13.44
CA LEU A 73 -0.06 -4.55 12.27
C LEU A 73 -0.17 -5.83 11.43
N ILE A 74 -0.22 -7.01 12.07
CA ILE A 74 -0.39 -8.29 11.37
C ILE A 74 -1.72 -8.30 10.62
N VAL A 75 -2.82 -7.88 11.27
CA VAL A 75 -4.14 -7.82 10.62
C VAL A 75 -4.11 -6.86 9.43
N ALA A 76 -3.50 -5.69 9.57
CA ALA A 76 -3.37 -4.71 8.49
C ALA A 76 -2.57 -5.27 7.30
N VAL A 77 -1.42 -5.91 7.57
CA VAL A 77 -0.56 -6.49 6.52
C VAL A 77 -1.27 -7.65 5.81
N VAL A 78 -1.93 -8.54 6.55
CA VAL A 78 -2.71 -9.63 5.95
C VAL A 78 -3.86 -9.08 5.11
N GLY A 79 -4.56 -8.05 5.59
CA GLY A 79 -5.61 -7.37 4.84
C GLY A 79 -5.09 -6.80 3.52
N SER A 80 -3.98 -6.06 3.56
CA SER A 80 -3.36 -5.50 2.35
C SER A 80 -2.93 -6.59 1.37
N LEU A 81 -2.27 -7.67 1.84
CA LEU A 81 -1.91 -8.81 0.99
C LEU A 81 -3.14 -9.44 0.31
N VAL A 82 -4.24 -9.63 1.04
CA VAL A 82 -5.49 -10.16 0.46
C VAL A 82 -5.98 -9.25 -0.67
N THR A 83 -5.96 -7.94 -0.47
CA THR A 83 -6.38 -6.99 -1.51
C THR A 83 -5.45 -6.97 -2.71
N GLU A 84 -4.13 -7.04 -2.51
CA GLU A 84 -3.15 -7.10 -3.59
C GLU A 84 -3.33 -8.34 -4.47
N PHE A 85 -3.40 -9.52 -3.84
CA PHE A 85 -3.60 -10.79 -4.56
C PHE A 85 -4.98 -10.86 -5.23
N THR A 86 -6.01 -10.27 -4.62
CA THR A 86 -7.33 -10.16 -5.25
C THR A 86 -7.27 -9.26 -6.49
N GLY A 87 -6.53 -8.15 -6.42
CA GLY A 87 -6.29 -7.28 -7.57
C GLY A 87 -5.59 -8.02 -8.72
N VAL A 88 -4.50 -8.73 -8.42
CA VAL A 88 -3.78 -9.55 -9.42
C VAL A 88 -4.67 -10.62 -10.03
N ALA A 89 -5.43 -11.35 -9.21
CA ALA A 89 -6.33 -12.39 -9.66
C ALA A 89 -7.43 -11.82 -10.58
N GLY A 90 -8.04 -10.70 -10.18
CA GLY A 90 -9.08 -10.03 -10.95
C GLY A 90 -8.58 -9.55 -12.31
N VAL A 91 -7.41 -8.91 -12.35
CA VAL A 91 -6.79 -8.51 -13.64
C VAL A 91 -6.47 -9.75 -14.48
N GLY A 92 -5.90 -10.80 -13.88
CA GLY A 92 -5.63 -12.07 -14.58
C GLY A 92 -6.87 -12.65 -15.25
N GLU A 93 -8.01 -12.66 -14.56
CA GLU A 93 -9.27 -13.15 -15.11
C GLU A 93 -9.79 -12.30 -16.27
N MET A 94 -9.60 -10.98 -16.23
CA MET A 94 -9.96 -10.09 -17.36
C MET A 94 -9.18 -10.42 -18.63
N PHE A 95 -7.96 -10.93 -18.50
CA PHE A 95 -7.13 -11.39 -19.62
C PHE A 95 -7.28 -12.90 -19.91
N GLY A 96 -8.24 -13.58 -19.28
CA GLY A 96 -8.49 -15.01 -19.47
C GLY A 96 -7.51 -15.95 -18.77
N VAL A 97 -6.69 -15.44 -17.85
CA VAL A 97 -5.74 -16.23 -17.05
C VAL A 97 -6.39 -16.66 -15.74
N SER A 98 -6.41 -17.96 -15.46
CA SER A 98 -6.99 -18.50 -14.22
C SER A 98 -6.22 -18.04 -12.97
N ARG A 99 -6.96 -17.87 -11.85
CA ARG A 99 -6.40 -17.58 -10.51
C ARG A 99 -5.33 -18.58 -10.08
N ALA A 100 -5.46 -19.84 -10.51
CA ALA A 100 -4.50 -20.90 -10.22
C ALA A 100 -3.12 -20.67 -10.85
N VAL A 101 -3.03 -19.80 -11.87
CA VAL A 101 -1.78 -19.43 -12.54
C VAL A 101 -1.32 -18.04 -12.12
N SER A 102 -2.23 -17.06 -12.04
CA SER A 102 -1.88 -15.67 -11.73
C SER A 102 -1.36 -15.51 -10.30
N LEU A 103 -1.95 -16.19 -9.30
CA LEU A 103 -1.51 -16.09 -7.91
C LEU A 103 -0.10 -16.67 -7.69
N PRO A 104 0.22 -17.92 -8.09
CA PRO A 104 1.58 -18.45 -7.96
C PRO A 104 2.61 -17.64 -8.73
N LEU A 105 2.24 -17.10 -9.90
CA LEU A 105 3.13 -16.25 -10.69
C LEU A 105 3.48 -14.97 -9.94
N ALA A 106 2.50 -14.30 -9.33
CA ALA A 106 2.74 -13.10 -8.53
C ALA A 106 3.59 -13.40 -7.29
N VAL A 107 3.32 -14.51 -6.59
CA VAL A 107 4.16 -14.97 -5.48
C VAL A 107 5.60 -15.20 -5.97
N ALA A 108 5.81 -15.94 -7.05
CA ALA A 108 7.13 -16.20 -7.60
C ALA A 108 7.87 -14.92 -8.01
N ALA A 109 7.16 -13.96 -8.61
CA ALA A 109 7.71 -12.65 -8.96
C ALA A 109 8.15 -11.87 -7.71
N LEU A 110 7.30 -11.80 -6.67
CA LEU A 110 7.63 -11.15 -5.39
C LEU A 110 8.85 -11.80 -4.73
N PHE A 111 8.88 -13.13 -4.63
CA PHE A 111 10.03 -13.85 -4.09
C PHE A 111 11.30 -13.60 -4.92
N GLY A 112 11.21 -13.56 -6.25
CA GLY A 112 12.36 -13.24 -7.11
C GLY A 112 12.93 -11.84 -6.86
N ILE A 113 12.06 -10.85 -6.65
CA ILE A 113 12.46 -9.47 -6.33
C ILE A 113 13.04 -9.37 -4.90
N VAL A 114 12.50 -10.11 -3.94
CA VAL A 114 13.01 -10.10 -2.55
C VAL A 114 14.36 -10.82 -2.46
N LEU A 115 14.51 -11.97 -3.13
CA LEU A 115 15.73 -12.76 -3.13
C LEU A 115 16.91 -12.05 -3.81
N THR A 116 16.67 -11.01 -4.62
CA THR A 116 17.75 -10.19 -5.18
C THR A 116 18.47 -9.32 -4.15
N GLY A 117 17.96 -9.20 -2.91
CA GLY A 117 18.67 -8.75 -1.71
C GLY A 117 19.16 -7.28 -1.72
N SER A 118 18.92 -6.52 -2.78
CA SER A 118 19.40 -5.16 -2.94
C SER A 118 18.27 -4.16 -2.75
N HIS A 119 18.23 -3.50 -1.59
CA HIS A 119 17.26 -2.45 -1.28
C HIS A 119 17.15 -1.38 -2.37
N ARG A 120 18.28 -0.93 -2.92
CA ARG A 120 18.30 0.06 -4.01
C ARG A 120 17.59 -0.41 -5.29
N ARG A 121 17.61 -1.71 -5.57
CA ARG A 121 16.91 -2.27 -6.74
C ARG A 121 15.42 -2.37 -6.48
N VAL A 122 15.03 -2.82 -5.29
CA VAL A 122 13.62 -2.89 -4.86
C VAL A 122 12.99 -1.49 -4.94
N ASP A 123 13.64 -0.47 -4.39
CA ASP A 123 13.14 0.91 -4.42
C ASP A 123 12.96 1.42 -5.86
N ARG A 124 13.93 1.14 -6.74
CA ARG A 124 13.86 1.57 -8.14
C ARG A 124 12.73 0.88 -8.90
N ILE A 125 12.54 -0.42 -8.68
CA ILE A 125 11.42 -1.17 -9.27
C ILE A 125 10.11 -0.62 -8.74
N ALA A 126 10.01 -0.37 -7.43
CA ALA A 126 8.80 0.17 -6.80
C ALA A 126 8.45 1.57 -7.36
N ILE A 127 9.43 2.45 -7.55
CA ILE A 127 9.22 3.76 -8.19
C ILE A 127 8.78 3.58 -9.65
N ALA A 128 9.42 2.69 -10.41
CA ALA A 128 9.05 2.44 -11.80
C ALA A 128 7.62 1.92 -11.93
N ILE A 129 7.19 1.04 -11.01
CA ILE A 129 5.80 0.57 -10.93
C ILE A 129 4.88 1.74 -10.55
N GLY A 130 5.24 2.55 -9.55
CA GLY A 130 4.44 3.71 -9.13
C GLY A 130 4.24 4.76 -10.21
N VAL A 131 5.15 4.87 -11.19
CA VAL A 131 4.95 5.75 -12.36
C VAL A 131 3.72 5.33 -13.19
N PHE A 132 3.32 4.06 -13.17
CA PHE A 132 2.09 3.62 -13.86
C PHE A 132 0.82 4.24 -13.28
N ASP A 133 0.84 4.73 -12.03
CA ASP A 133 -0.31 5.45 -11.46
C ASP A 133 -0.62 6.74 -12.23
N LEU A 134 0.34 7.28 -12.99
CA LEU A 134 0.08 8.40 -13.90
C LEU A 134 -0.95 8.06 -14.99
N ALA A 135 -1.16 6.78 -15.29
CA ALA A 135 -2.23 6.34 -16.19
C ALA A 135 -3.62 6.81 -15.72
N PHE A 136 -3.86 6.94 -14.41
CA PHE A 136 -5.13 7.46 -13.89
C PHE A 136 -5.39 8.91 -14.32
N PHE A 137 -4.35 9.75 -14.43
CA PHE A 137 -4.51 11.10 -14.97
C PHE A 137 -4.89 11.09 -16.45
N ALA A 138 -4.30 10.19 -17.23
CA ALA A 138 -4.66 10.03 -18.64
C ALA A 138 -6.12 9.58 -18.81
N VAL A 139 -6.56 8.62 -17.99
CA VAL A 139 -7.96 8.16 -17.95
C VAL A 139 -8.88 9.31 -17.54
N ALA A 140 -8.56 10.05 -16.48
CA ALA A 140 -9.34 11.19 -16.03
C ALA A 140 -9.45 12.27 -17.12
N TRP A 141 -8.37 12.58 -17.84
CA TRP A 141 -8.41 13.52 -18.96
C TRP A 141 -9.31 13.03 -20.10
N SER A 142 -9.20 11.75 -20.46
CA SER A 142 -10.03 11.15 -21.52
C SER A 142 -11.52 11.11 -21.17
N ALA A 143 -11.84 10.99 -19.88
CA ALA A 143 -13.20 10.90 -19.39
C ALA A 143 -13.96 12.23 -19.45
N ARG A 144 -13.28 13.37 -19.67
CA ARG A 144 -13.87 14.73 -19.67
C ARG A 144 -14.85 14.95 -18.50
N PRO A 145 -14.36 14.83 -17.25
CA PRO A 145 -15.18 14.86 -16.04
C PRO A 145 -15.95 16.17 -15.86
#